data_AF-A0A317DTA8-F1
#
_entry.id   AF-A0A317DTA8-F1
#
_cell.length_a   1.000
_cell.length_b   1.000
_cell.length_c   1.000
_cell.angle_alpha   90.00
_cell.angle_beta   90.00
_cell.angle_gamma   90.00
#
_symmetry.space_group_name_H-M   'P 1'
#
loop_
_entity.id
_entity.type
_entity.pdbx_description
1 polymer ?
#
loop_
_entity_poly.entity_id
_entity_poly.type
_entity_poly.pdbx_seq_one_letter_code
_entity_poly.pdbx_strand_id
1 'polypeptide(L)'
;MAAPGPPRAYLLGLDPAGDGRAIVALGNPDRAGAVLTYVPGMTADLADAPGELGRAARVLDRCAALAPAEETAAVLWLDYDAPDFLHEAAWGGQARDAGPALHRFQEGLRASHEGPPARHTVLGHSYGSVVVGTTARDQGLSADALVFVGSPGVGVAHAAELRMPAGQVWASTAPDDVIRLARPPDELARRAVLGATPLGPAAALLQLGEHELWFGHDPSDPGFGGRRFPSGRYGHAGYWDPGNPALDGMARIVLGR
;
A
#
# COMPACT_ATOMS: atom_id res chain seq x y z
N MET A 1 -3.65 -7.76 36.05
CA MET A 1 -4.38 -8.04 34.80
C MET A 1 -3.37 -8.65 33.85
N ALA A 2 -3.64 -9.85 33.32
CA ALA A 2 -2.77 -10.43 32.30
C ALA A 2 -2.78 -9.53 31.07
N ALA A 3 -1.61 -9.35 30.42
CA ALA A 3 -1.57 -8.72 29.12
C ALA A 3 -2.52 -9.52 28.19
N PRO A 4 -3.37 -8.85 27.39
CA PRO A 4 -4.17 -9.56 26.40
C PRO A 4 -3.22 -10.42 25.55
N GLY A 5 -3.58 -11.69 25.35
CA GLY A 5 -2.81 -12.59 24.51
C GLY A 5 -2.74 -12.08 23.06
N PRO A 6 -1.84 -12.63 22.23
CA PRO A 6 -1.74 -12.24 20.83
C PRO A 6 -3.11 -12.41 20.14
N PRO A 7 -3.45 -11.51 19.19
CA PRO A 7 -4.72 -11.57 18.48
C PRO A 7 -4.87 -12.92 17.78
N ARG A 8 -6.08 -13.49 17.80
CA ARG A 8 -6.37 -14.76 17.14
C ARG A 8 -6.19 -14.60 15.63
N ALA A 9 -5.50 -15.56 15.01
CA ALA A 9 -5.36 -15.63 13.56
C ALA A 9 -6.51 -16.42 12.92
N TYR A 10 -6.95 -15.97 11.74
CA TYR A 10 -7.97 -16.61 10.91
C TYR A 10 -7.45 -16.76 9.49
N LEU A 11 -7.46 -17.98 8.96
CA LEU A 11 -7.13 -18.25 7.56
C LEU A 11 -8.39 -18.05 6.71
N LEU A 12 -8.37 -17.05 5.82
CA LEU A 12 -9.51 -16.67 4.98
C LEU A 12 -9.35 -17.19 3.54
N GLY A 13 -8.11 -17.44 3.11
CA GLY A 13 -7.79 -17.99 1.79
C GLY A 13 -6.41 -18.63 1.81
N LEU A 14 -6.26 -19.74 1.08
CA LEU A 14 -4.99 -20.41 0.87
C LEU A 14 -5.01 -21.10 -0.49
N ASP A 15 -4.02 -20.79 -1.30
CA ASP A 15 -3.70 -21.54 -2.50
C ASP A 15 -2.20 -21.82 -2.50
N PRO A 16 -1.75 -23.06 -2.27
CA PRO A 16 -0.33 -23.39 -2.20
C PRO A 16 0.32 -23.57 -3.59
N ALA A 17 -0.41 -23.39 -4.70
CA ALA A 17 0.14 -23.54 -6.04
C ALA A 17 1.00 -22.33 -6.46
N GLY A 18 2.01 -22.58 -7.29
CA GLY A 18 2.94 -21.53 -7.75
C GLY A 18 3.73 -20.93 -6.58
N ASP A 19 3.83 -19.61 -6.53
CA ASP A 19 4.45 -18.86 -5.44
C ASP A 19 3.59 -18.83 -4.16
N GLY A 20 2.34 -19.29 -4.29
CA GLY A 20 1.41 -19.46 -3.20
C GLY A 20 0.74 -18.16 -2.76
N ARG A 21 -0.54 -18.27 -2.43
CA ARG A 21 -1.40 -17.17 -1.98
C ARG A 21 -1.96 -17.47 -0.61
N ALA A 22 -2.02 -16.46 0.25
CA ALA A 22 -2.61 -16.55 1.57
C ALA A 22 -3.32 -15.25 1.96
N ILE A 23 -4.50 -15.40 2.53
CA ILE A 23 -5.23 -14.31 3.18
C ILE A 23 -5.39 -14.69 4.65
N VAL A 24 -4.77 -13.91 5.53
CA VAL A 24 -4.75 -14.18 6.97
C VAL A 24 -5.16 -12.94 7.73
N ALA A 25 -6.19 -13.05 8.58
CA ALA A 25 -6.60 -12.00 9.50
C ALA A 25 -6.05 -12.22 10.90
N LEU A 26 -5.66 -11.14 11.58
CA LEU A 26 -5.36 -11.04 12.99
C LEU A 26 -6.49 -10.24 13.65
N GLY A 27 -7.16 -10.86 14.63
CA GLY A 27 -8.45 -10.35 15.11
C GLY A 27 -9.60 -10.75 14.19
N ASN A 28 -10.84 -10.53 14.63
CA ASN A 28 -12.03 -10.87 13.84
C ASN A 28 -12.46 -9.68 12.96
N PRO A 29 -12.25 -9.72 11.64
CA PRO A 29 -12.63 -8.61 10.76
C PRO A 29 -14.15 -8.40 10.66
N ASP A 30 -14.95 -9.43 10.95
CA ASP A 30 -16.41 -9.32 10.92
C ASP A 30 -16.96 -8.54 12.12
N ARG A 31 -16.17 -8.30 13.17
CA ARG A 31 -16.64 -7.62 14.41
C ARG A 31 -15.84 -6.38 14.78
N ALA A 32 -14.62 -6.24 14.27
CA ALA A 32 -13.77 -5.10 14.58
C ALA A 32 -14.37 -3.78 14.04
N GLY A 33 -14.31 -2.72 14.84
CA GLY A 33 -14.76 -1.39 14.43
C GLY A 33 -13.85 -0.72 13.42
N ALA A 34 -12.60 -1.18 13.31
CA ALA A 34 -11.67 -0.78 12.26
C ALA A 34 -10.88 -1.99 11.72
N VAL A 35 -10.79 -2.09 10.40
CA VAL A 35 -10.14 -3.18 9.68
C VAL A 35 -9.08 -2.61 8.74
N LEU A 36 -7.84 -3.09 8.89
CA LEU A 36 -6.75 -2.85 7.95
C LEU A 36 -6.64 -4.03 6.98
N THR A 37 -6.68 -3.79 5.68
CA THR A 37 -6.24 -4.75 4.66
C THR A 37 -4.87 -4.32 4.14
N TYR A 38 -3.85 -5.13 4.37
CA TYR A 38 -2.48 -4.90 3.96
C TYR A 38 -2.13 -5.72 2.71
N VAL A 39 -1.73 -5.04 1.65
CA VAL A 39 -1.26 -5.61 0.38
C VAL A 39 0.27 -5.43 0.28
N PRO A 40 1.05 -6.51 0.36
CA PRO A 40 2.51 -6.45 0.34
C PRO A 40 3.08 -6.19 -1.06
N GLY A 41 4.38 -5.93 -1.13
CA GLY A 41 5.12 -5.62 -2.36
C GLY A 41 5.57 -6.82 -3.20
N MET A 42 6.53 -6.57 -4.11
CA MET A 42 7.22 -7.60 -4.91
C MET A 42 7.86 -8.67 -4.03
N THR A 43 8.11 -9.83 -4.64
CA THR A 43 8.69 -11.03 -4.01
C THR A 43 7.92 -11.58 -2.82
N ALA A 44 6.76 -11.01 -2.48
CA ALA A 44 5.92 -11.56 -1.44
C ALA A 44 5.32 -12.88 -1.94
N ASP A 45 5.82 -13.99 -1.41
CA ASP A 45 5.32 -15.33 -1.66
C ASP A 45 4.79 -15.95 -0.35
N LEU A 46 4.29 -17.17 -0.41
CA LEU A 46 3.79 -17.86 0.78
C LEU A 46 4.88 -18.07 1.85
N ALA A 47 6.16 -18.12 1.49
CA ALA A 47 7.27 -18.27 2.42
C ALA A 47 7.54 -16.97 3.21
N ASP A 48 7.26 -15.81 2.62
CA ASP A 48 7.37 -14.49 3.25
C ASP A 48 6.13 -14.09 4.07
N ALA A 49 5.01 -14.81 3.92
CA ALA A 49 3.75 -14.54 4.62
C ALA A 49 3.90 -14.33 6.15
N PRO A 50 4.75 -15.07 6.89
CA PRO A 50 4.97 -14.79 8.33
C PRO A 50 5.56 -13.41 8.60
N GLY A 51 6.50 -12.94 7.77
CA GLY A 51 7.12 -11.63 7.90
C GLY A 51 6.15 -10.50 7.57
N GLU A 52 5.37 -10.66 6.50
CA GLU A 52 4.34 -9.72 6.07
C GLU A 52 3.17 -9.67 7.06
N LEU A 53 2.76 -10.81 7.62
CA LEU A 53 1.78 -10.86 8.70
C LEU A 53 2.30 -10.14 9.96
N GLY A 54 3.61 -10.24 10.23
CA GLY A 54 4.27 -9.47 11.28
C GLY A 54 4.22 -7.96 11.07
N ARG A 55 4.19 -7.46 9.83
CA ARG A 55 3.97 -6.03 9.53
C ARG A 55 2.54 -5.61 9.85
N ALA A 56 1.55 -6.40 9.42
CA ALA A 56 0.15 -6.18 9.77
C ALA A 56 -0.07 -6.19 11.30
N ALA A 57 0.55 -7.15 12.00
CA ALA A 57 0.52 -7.24 13.47
C ALA A 57 1.04 -5.99 14.16
N ARG A 58 2.17 -5.42 13.69
CA ARG A 58 2.74 -4.20 14.29
C ARG A 58 1.79 -3.01 14.18
N VAL A 59 1.05 -2.86 13.07
CA VAL A 59 0.04 -1.80 12.96
C VAL A 59 -1.12 -2.06 13.92
N LEU A 60 -1.56 -3.32 14.03
CA LEU A 60 -2.62 -3.72 14.95
C LEU A 60 -2.24 -3.46 16.42
N ASP A 61 -1.03 -3.84 16.83
CA ASP A 61 -0.49 -3.57 18.16
C ASP A 61 -0.43 -2.07 18.45
N ARG A 62 -0.06 -1.26 17.45
CA ARG A 62 -0.05 0.20 17.59
C ARG A 62 -1.48 0.76 17.71
N CYS A 63 -2.45 0.23 16.98
CA CYS A 63 -3.86 0.59 17.12
C CYS A 63 -4.35 0.29 18.53
N ALA A 64 -4.08 -0.91 19.06
CA ALA A 64 -4.44 -1.31 20.42
C ALA A 64 -3.80 -0.41 21.49
N ALA A 65 -2.57 0.07 21.27
CA ALA A 65 -1.91 1.01 22.17
C ALA A 65 -2.54 2.42 22.13
N LEU A 66 -2.98 2.88 20.97
CA LEU A 66 -3.60 4.21 20.78
C LEU A 66 -5.10 4.24 21.15
N ALA A 67 -5.78 3.10 21.03
CA ALA A 67 -7.21 2.96 21.26
C ALA A 67 -7.55 1.61 21.95
N PRO A 68 -7.19 1.39 23.22
CA PRO A 68 -7.37 0.10 23.90
C PRO A 68 -8.82 -0.39 24.02
N ALA A 69 -9.80 0.51 23.87
CA ALA A 69 -11.23 0.20 23.93
C ALA A 69 -11.84 -0.11 22.55
N GLU A 70 -11.07 0.03 21.47
CA GLU A 70 -11.53 -0.14 20.10
C GLU A 70 -11.04 -1.51 19.56
N GLU A 71 -11.99 -2.37 19.18
CA GLU A 71 -11.65 -3.65 18.57
C GLU A 71 -11.17 -3.40 17.14
N THR A 72 -9.95 -3.84 16.84
CA THR A 72 -9.29 -3.66 15.55
C THR A 72 -8.88 -5.02 14.98
N ALA A 73 -8.89 -5.14 13.66
CA ALA A 73 -8.38 -6.31 12.95
C ALA A 73 -7.45 -5.89 11.82
N ALA A 74 -6.49 -6.75 11.50
CA ALA A 74 -5.58 -6.56 10.37
C ALA A 74 -5.52 -7.81 9.51
N VAL A 75 -5.67 -7.65 8.20
CA VAL A 75 -5.64 -8.70 7.20
C VAL A 75 -4.36 -8.54 6.39
N LEU A 76 -3.54 -9.59 6.32
CA LEU A 76 -2.60 -9.76 5.21
C LEU A 76 -3.38 -10.29 4.02
N TRP A 77 -3.40 -9.53 2.92
CA TRP A 77 -3.98 -9.94 1.65
C TRP A 77 -2.87 -10.20 0.64
N LEU A 78 -2.46 -11.46 0.54
CA LEU A 78 -1.52 -11.96 -0.48
C LEU A 78 -2.28 -12.94 -1.38
N ASP A 79 -3.14 -12.40 -2.25
CA ASP A 79 -3.94 -13.19 -3.19
C ASP A 79 -3.70 -12.72 -4.64
N TYR A 80 -2.43 -12.54 -4.97
CA TYR A 80 -1.98 -12.20 -6.32
C TYR A 80 -0.58 -12.75 -6.57
N ASP A 81 -0.23 -12.88 -7.85
CA ASP A 81 1.09 -13.32 -8.27
C ASP A 81 2.04 -12.11 -8.24
N ALA A 82 2.80 -11.97 -7.15
CA ALA A 82 3.72 -10.86 -6.95
C ALA A 82 4.89 -10.94 -7.95
N PRO A 83 5.39 -9.82 -8.50
CA PRO A 83 6.52 -9.87 -9.40
C PRO A 83 7.80 -10.32 -8.66
N ASP A 84 8.58 -11.22 -9.28
CA ASP A 84 9.86 -11.71 -8.74
C ASP A 84 11.01 -10.73 -8.97
N PHE A 85 10.89 -9.91 -10.02
CA PHE A 85 11.93 -8.94 -10.39
C PHE A 85 11.38 -7.56 -10.74
N LEU A 86 12.17 -6.52 -10.48
CA LEU A 86 11.88 -5.12 -10.85
C LEU A 86 11.53 -4.93 -12.34
N HIS A 87 12.08 -5.75 -13.23
CA HIS A 87 11.80 -5.67 -14.67
C HIS A 87 10.50 -6.37 -15.08
N GLU A 88 9.97 -7.29 -14.27
CA GLU A 88 8.62 -7.85 -14.43
C GLU A 88 7.58 -6.94 -13.81
N ALA A 89 7.95 -6.31 -12.68
CA ALA A 89 7.25 -5.14 -12.17
C ALA A 89 7.32 -3.94 -13.11
N ALA A 90 8.01 -4.00 -14.26
CA ALA A 90 7.85 -2.99 -15.29
C ALA A 90 6.44 -2.99 -15.89
N TRP A 91 5.75 -4.14 -15.81
CA TRP A 91 4.48 -4.39 -16.47
C TRP A 91 3.38 -4.37 -15.40
N GLY A 92 2.42 -3.46 -15.53
CA GLY A 92 1.25 -3.39 -14.62
C GLY A 92 0.24 -4.53 -14.81
N GLY A 93 0.65 -5.69 -15.33
CA GLY A 93 -0.22 -6.84 -15.61
C GLY A 93 -0.75 -7.46 -14.33
N GLN A 94 0.16 -7.81 -13.43
CA GLN A 94 -0.13 -8.46 -12.15
C GLN A 94 -1.05 -7.58 -11.29
N ALA A 95 -0.81 -6.25 -11.26
CA ALA A 95 -1.71 -5.31 -10.59
C ALA A 95 -3.12 -5.25 -11.18
N ARG A 96 -3.28 -5.37 -12.51
CA ARG A 96 -4.60 -5.46 -13.15
C ARG A 96 -5.28 -6.79 -12.86
N ASP A 97 -4.53 -7.89 -12.89
CA ASP A 97 -5.05 -9.24 -12.68
C ASP A 97 -5.48 -9.46 -11.22
N ALA A 98 -4.77 -8.87 -10.27
CA ALA A 98 -5.11 -8.86 -8.84
C ALA A 98 -6.40 -8.08 -8.53
N GLY A 99 -6.72 -7.06 -9.34
CA GLY A 99 -7.75 -6.08 -9.02
C GLY A 99 -9.15 -6.66 -8.77
N PRO A 100 -9.68 -7.53 -9.63
CA PRO A 100 -10.97 -8.17 -9.39
C PRO A 100 -11.04 -8.97 -8.07
N ALA A 101 -9.94 -9.64 -7.67
CA ALA A 101 -9.89 -10.40 -6.43
C ALA A 101 -9.88 -9.48 -5.20
N LEU A 102 -9.04 -8.44 -5.20
CA LEU A 102 -8.98 -7.46 -4.12
C LEU A 102 -10.30 -6.70 -3.95
N HIS A 103 -10.91 -6.28 -5.07
CA HIS A 103 -12.23 -5.63 -5.06
C HIS A 103 -13.28 -6.52 -4.39
N ARG A 104 -13.43 -7.77 -4.83
CA ARG A 104 -14.38 -8.72 -4.24
C ARG A 104 -14.09 -9.02 -2.78
N PHE A 105 -12.82 -9.10 -2.40
CA PHE A 105 -12.44 -9.31 -1.00
C PHE A 105 -12.92 -8.16 -0.10
N GLN A 106 -12.72 -6.91 -0.52
CA GLN A 106 -13.18 -5.74 0.22
C GLN A 106 -14.72 -5.64 0.31
N GLU A 107 -15.43 -5.98 -0.77
CA GLU A 107 -16.90 -6.11 -0.73
C GLU A 107 -17.34 -7.21 0.25
N GLY A 108 -16.65 -8.35 0.24
CA GLY A 108 -16.88 -9.46 1.14
C GLY A 108 -16.77 -9.05 2.61
N LEU A 109 -15.67 -8.38 2.99
CA LEU A 109 -15.48 -7.85 4.34
C LEU A 109 -16.61 -6.89 4.75
N ARG A 110 -17.09 -6.05 3.83
CA ARG A 110 -18.18 -5.11 4.13
C ARG A 110 -19.50 -5.85 4.31
N ALA A 111 -19.75 -6.87 3.50
CA ALA A 111 -20.98 -7.65 3.52
C ALA A 111 -21.07 -8.60 4.71
N SER A 112 -19.95 -9.13 5.21
CA SER A 112 -19.91 -10.04 6.35
C SER A 112 -19.89 -9.33 7.72
N HIS A 113 -19.68 -8.01 7.73
CA HIS A 113 -19.53 -7.26 8.97
C HIS A 113 -20.81 -7.30 9.85
N GLU A 114 -20.60 -7.60 11.13
CA GLU A 114 -21.61 -7.67 12.18
C GLU A 114 -21.56 -6.45 13.08
N GLY A 115 -22.60 -5.59 13.00
CA GLY A 115 -22.76 -4.44 13.89
C GLY A 115 -22.78 -3.10 13.14
N PRO A 116 -22.46 -1.99 13.83
CA PRO A 116 -22.31 -0.68 13.20
C PRO A 116 -21.23 -0.71 12.11
N PRO A 117 -21.33 0.09 11.04
CA PRO A 117 -20.35 0.07 9.95
C PRO A 117 -18.91 0.24 10.45
N ALA A 118 -18.05 -0.74 10.17
CA ALA A 118 -16.62 -0.66 10.44
C ALA A 118 -15.92 0.31 9.49
N ARG A 119 -14.82 0.90 9.95
CA ARG A 119 -13.91 1.68 9.11
C ARG A 119 -12.90 0.77 8.43
N HIS A 120 -12.86 0.76 7.11
CA HIS A 120 -11.96 -0.08 6.32
C HIS A 120 -10.82 0.76 5.76
N THR A 121 -9.58 0.36 6.00
CA THR A 121 -8.38 0.98 5.41
C THR A 121 -7.64 -0.05 4.57
N VAL A 122 -7.31 0.31 3.33
CA VAL A 122 -6.45 -0.55 2.48
C VAL A 122 -5.07 0.09 2.38
N LEU A 123 -4.05 -0.67 2.75
CA LEU A 123 -2.67 -0.23 2.72
C LEU A 123 -1.89 -1.02 1.67
N GLY A 124 -1.31 -0.31 0.70
CA GLY A 124 -0.37 -0.86 -0.25
C GLY A 124 1.06 -0.48 0.13
N HIS A 125 1.97 -1.46 0.13
CA HIS A 125 3.41 -1.21 0.23
C HIS A 125 4.11 -1.56 -1.07
N SER A 126 5.02 -0.69 -1.53
CA SER A 126 5.79 -0.94 -2.74
C SER A 126 4.85 -1.28 -3.92
N TYR A 127 5.05 -2.40 -4.61
CA TYR A 127 4.16 -2.86 -5.68
C TYR A 127 2.70 -3.08 -5.25
N GLY A 128 2.43 -3.43 -4.00
CA GLY A 128 1.08 -3.48 -3.44
C GLY A 128 0.34 -2.14 -3.55
N SER A 129 1.06 -1.01 -3.56
CA SER A 129 0.48 0.31 -3.84
C SER A 129 -0.09 0.41 -5.25
N VAL A 130 0.59 -0.21 -6.23
CA VAL A 130 0.15 -0.28 -7.63
C VAL A 130 -1.09 -1.15 -7.75
N VAL A 131 -1.13 -2.29 -7.06
CA VAL A 131 -2.32 -3.18 -6.99
C VAL A 131 -3.51 -2.41 -6.43
N VAL A 132 -3.35 -1.77 -5.27
CA VAL A 132 -4.43 -1.01 -4.60
C VAL A 132 -4.90 0.15 -5.47
N GLY A 133 -3.98 0.95 -6.02
CA GLY A 133 -4.31 2.08 -6.87
C GLY A 133 -5.01 1.68 -8.17
N THR A 134 -4.50 0.65 -8.84
CA THR A 134 -5.12 0.08 -10.06
C THR A 134 -6.53 -0.42 -9.77
N THR A 135 -6.72 -1.14 -8.65
CA THR A 135 -8.04 -1.65 -8.25
C THR A 135 -9.02 -0.52 -7.97
N ALA A 136 -8.59 0.49 -7.20
CA ALA A 136 -9.41 1.65 -6.88
C ALA A 136 -9.85 2.41 -8.14
N ARG A 137 -8.91 2.62 -9.08
CA ARG A 137 -9.16 3.30 -10.35
C ARG A 137 -10.11 2.52 -11.26
N ASP A 138 -9.91 1.21 -11.42
CA ASP A 138 -10.60 0.43 -12.45
C ASP A 138 -11.91 -0.17 -11.94
N GLN A 139 -11.88 -0.79 -10.76
CA GLN A 139 -13.02 -1.48 -10.16
C GLN A 139 -13.72 -0.64 -9.08
N GLY A 140 -12.97 0.21 -8.38
CA GLY A 140 -13.36 0.79 -7.10
C GLY A 140 -12.99 -0.14 -5.92
N LEU A 141 -12.87 0.42 -4.73
CA LEU A 141 -12.60 -0.34 -3.50
C LEU A 141 -13.60 0.05 -2.41
N SER A 142 -14.24 -0.94 -1.80
CA SER A 142 -15.00 -0.76 -0.55
C SER A 142 -14.05 -0.52 0.62
N ALA A 143 -13.55 0.72 0.68
CA ALA A 143 -12.65 1.22 1.69
C ALA A 143 -13.05 2.65 2.06
N ASP A 144 -12.72 3.05 3.28
CA ASP A 144 -12.91 4.41 3.78
C ASP A 144 -11.63 5.24 3.65
N ALA A 145 -10.47 4.59 3.59
CA ALA A 145 -9.18 5.23 3.31
C ALA A 145 -8.20 4.31 2.58
N LEU A 146 -7.31 4.93 1.80
CA LEU A 146 -6.15 4.29 1.19
C LEU A 146 -4.87 4.84 1.80
N VAL A 147 -3.90 3.95 2.02
CA VAL A 147 -2.56 4.27 2.52
C VAL A 147 -1.52 3.68 1.59
N PHE A 148 -0.59 4.51 1.13
CA PHE A 148 0.52 4.09 0.27
C PHE A 148 1.85 4.33 0.98
N VAL A 149 2.68 3.31 1.12
CA VAL A 149 4.01 3.44 1.73
C VAL A 149 5.09 2.89 0.80
N GLY A 150 6.17 3.67 0.62
CA GLY A 150 7.25 3.30 -0.28
C GLY A 150 6.76 3.00 -1.69
N SER A 151 5.83 3.79 -2.22
CA SER A 151 5.17 3.50 -3.50
C SER A 151 6.04 3.91 -4.70
N PRO A 152 6.12 3.10 -5.77
CA PRO A 152 6.66 3.49 -7.08
C PRO A 152 5.62 4.20 -7.98
N GLY A 153 4.53 4.71 -7.39
CA GLY A 153 3.34 5.18 -8.09
C GLY A 153 2.13 4.26 -7.84
N VAL A 154 0.95 4.75 -8.22
CA VAL A 154 -0.34 4.09 -7.93
C VAL A 154 -1.24 3.97 -9.17
N GLY A 155 -0.69 4.19 -10.37
CA GLY A 155 -1.39 4.03 -11.64
C GLY A 155 -2.30 5.20 -12.04
N VAL A 156 -2.24 6.32 -11.34
CA VAL A 156 -2.98 7.56 -11.64
C VAL A 156 -2.09 8.78 -11.46
N ALA A 157 -2.48 9.91 -12.06
CA ALA A 157 -1.76 11.17 -11.93
C ALA A 157 -2.21 11.95 -10.69
N HIS A 158 -3.46 11.77 -10.25
CA HIS A 158 -4.03 12.52 -9.13
C HIS A 158 -4.94 11.66 -8.25
N ALA A 159 -4.95 11.92 -6.94
CA ALA A 159 -5.71 11.17 -5.94
C ALA A 159 -7.22 11.12 -6.21
N ALA A 160 -7.77 12.14 -6.90
CA ALA A 160 -9.18 12.21 -7.27
C ALA A 160 -9.61 11.08 -8.23
N GLU A 161 -8.67 10.46 -8.95
CA GLU A 161 -8.92 9.35 -9.87
C GLU A 161 -9.09 8.01 -9.13
N LEU A 162 -8.73 7.93 -7.85
CA LEU A 162 -8.84 6.72 -7.02
C LEU A 162 -10.24 6.47 -6.47
N ARG A 163 -11.24 7.31 -6.81
CA ARG A 163 -12.64 7.16 -6.41
C ARG A 163 -12.86 7.11 -4.87
N MET A 164 -11.94 7.71 -4.12
CA MET A 164 -12.03 7.80 -2.66
C MET A 164 -12.67 9.11 -2.20
N PRO A 165 -13.25 9.16 -0.98
CA PRO A 165 -13.65 10.42 -0.37
C PRO A 165 -12.48 11.39 -0.28
N ALA A 166 -12.78 12.69 -0.43
CA ALA A 166 -11.76 13.73 -0.38
C ALA A 166 -10.98 13.67 0.94
N GLY A 167 -9.64 13.71 0.85
CA GLY A 167 -8.76 13.66 2.02
C GLY A 167 -8.62 12.29 2.68
N GLN A 168 -9.08 11.20 2.04
CA GLN A 168 -8.91 9.83 2.51
C GLN A 168 -7.86 9.01 1.73
N VAL A 169 -7.03 9.69 0.94
CA VAL A 169 -5.85 9.09 0.32
C VAL A 169 -4.62 9.60 1.05
N TRP A 170 -3.81 8.68 1.55
CA TRP A 170 -2.63 8.97 2.36
C TRP A 170 -1.39 8.33 1.79
N ALA A 171 -0.25 9.00 1.92
CA ALA A 171 1.02 8.48 1.47
C ALA A 171 2.19 8.85 2.40
N SER A 172 3.19 7.98 2.45
CA SER A 172 4.48 8.25 3.08
C SER A 172 5.61 7.54 2.35
N THR A 173 6.69 8.28 2.08
CA THR A 173 7.91 7.73 1.50
C THR A 173 9.07 8.12 2.40
N ALA A 174 9.84 7.15 2.89
CA ALA A 174 11.01 7.39 3.74
C ALA A 174 12.04 8.22 2.95
N PRO A 175 12.75 9.18 3.60
CA PRO A 175 13.66 10.06 2.88
C PRO A 175 14.80 9.34 2.16
N ASP A 176 15.22 8.19 2.69
CA ASP A 176 16.26 7.29 2.20
C ASP A 176 15.70 6.04 1.49
N ASP A 177 14.41 6.03 1.15
CA ASP A 177 13.81 4.97 0.37
C ASP A 177 14.36 4.96 -1.06
N VAL A 178 14.90 3.82 -1.49
CA VAL A 178 15.43 3.61 -2.85
C VAL A 178 14.34 3.69 -3.92
N ILE A 179 13.06 3.52 -3.56
CA ILE A 179 11.93 3.61 -4.51
C ILE A 179 11.82 5.00 -5.15
N ARG A 180 12.36 6.04 -4.49
CA ARG A 180 12.45 7.40 -5.03
C ARG A 180 13.35 7.51 -6.25
N LEU A 181 14.17 6.49 -6.52
CA LEU A 181 15.03 6.38 -7.69
C LEU A 181 14.39 5.55 -8.81
N ALA A 182 13.20 4.98 -8.61
CA ALA A 182 12.46 4.22 -9.61
C ALA A 182 11.83 5.17 -10.64
N ARG A 183 12.68 5.81 -11.45
CA ARG A 183 12.28 6.68 -12.57
C ARG A 183 11.84 5.85 -13.78
N PRO A 184 10.92 6.36 -14.60
CA PRO A 184 10.41 5.61 -15.73
C PRO A 184 11.48 5.49 -16.85
N PRO A 185 11.48 4.38 -17.61
CA PRO A 185 12.54 4.06 -18.57
C PRO A 185 12.53 4.97 -19.81
N ASP A 186 11.40 5.59 -20.14
CA ASP A 186 11.27 6.58 -21.21
C ASP A 186 11.92 7.92 -20.85
N GLU A 187 11.90 8.34 -19.57
CA GLU A 187 12.67 9.51 -19.11
C GLU A 187 14.17 9.26 -19.26
N LEU A 188 14.65 8.06 -18.92
CA LEU A 188 16.04 7.66 -19.11
C LEU A 188 16.43 7.65 -20.61
N ALA A 189 15.60 7.05 -21.46
CA ALA A 189 15.82 7.01 -22.91
C ALA A 189 15.79 8.42 -23.53
N ARG A 190 14.82 9.24 -23.15
CA ARG A 190 14.66 10.62 -23.62
C ARG A 190 15.80 11.52 -23.17
N ARG A 191 16.31 11.34 -21.94
CA ARG A 191 17.48 12.06 -21.43
C ARG A 191 18.76 11.64 -22.13
N ALA A 192 18.90 10.36 -22.49
CA ALA A 192 19.99 9.89 -23.33
C ALA A 192 19.94 10.50 -24.74
N VAL A 193 18.76 10.57 -25.36
CA VAL A 193 18.55 11.23 -26.66
C VAL A 193 18.83 12.73 -26.57
N LEU A 194 18.28 13.43 -25.58
CA LEU A 194 18.51 14.85 -25.38
C LEU A 194 19.98 15.16 -25.11
N GLY A 195 20.65 14.35 -24.28
CA GLY A 195 22.09 14.45 -24.00
C GLY A 195 22.98 14.22 -25.24
N ALA A 196 22.46 13.54 -26.27
CA ALA A 196 23.14 13.37 -27.55
C ALA A 196 22.88 14.53 -28.55
N THR A 197 22.08 15.53 -28.18
CA THR A 197 21.79 16.69 -29.04
C THR A 197 22.46 17.98 -28.53
N PRO A 198 22.90 18.88 -29.43
CA PRO A 198 23.55 20.14 -29.03
C PRO A 198 22.61 21.13 -28.30
N LEU A 199 21.29 20.92 -28.37
CA LEU A 199 20.28 21.68 -27.62
C LEU A 199 19.85 20.98 -26.30
N GLY A 200 20.39 19.81 -26.02
CA GLY A 200 20.08 18.97 -24.87
C GLY A 200 20.09 19.69 -23.51
N PRO A 201 21.11 20.49 -23.19
CA PRO A 201 21.18 21.20 -21.91
C PRO A 201 20.03 22.21 -21.70
N ALA A 202 19.62 22.92 -22.75
CA ALA A 202 18.54 23.90 -22.68
C ALA A 202 17.15 23.23 -22.64
N ALA A 203 16.98 22.14 -23.38
CA ALA A 203 15.76 21.34 -23.38
C ALA A 203 15.56 20.56 -22.07
N ALA A 204 16.65 20.13 -21.41
CA ALA A 204 16.61 19.47 -20.11
C ALA A 204 16.16 20.41 -18.97
N LEU A 205 16.51 21.70 -19.04
CA LEU A 205 16.04 22.70 -18.07
C LEU A 205 14.52 22.96 -18.14
N LEU A 206 13.89 22.69 -19.30
CA LEU A 206 12.46 22.88 -19.52
C LEU A 206 11.60 21.67 -19.13
N GLN A 207 12.21 20.52 -18.78
CA GLN A 207 11.52 19.23 -18.62
C GLN A 207 11.57 18.66 -17.19
N LEU A 208 11.68 19.52 -16.17
CA LEU A 208 11.60 19.09 -14.77
C LEU A 208 10.15 18.75 -14.37
N GLY A 209 9.63 17.64 -14.88
CA GLY A 209 8.55 16.91 -14.21
C GLY A 209 9.17 16.05 -13.12
N GLU A 210 9.62 16.65 -12.01
CA GLU A 210 10.43 15.96 -10.98
C GLU A 210 9.66 14.93 -10.11
N HIS A 211 8.46 14.52 -10.51
CA HIS A 211 7.52 13.84 -9.62
C HIS A 211 6.87 12.58 -10.21
N GLU A 212 7.20 12.19 -11.44
CA GLU A 212 6.76 10.92 -12.02
C GLU A 212 7.67 9.76 -11.62
N LEU A 213 7.05 8.70 -11.10
CA LEU A 213 7.65 7.40 -10.83
C LEU A 213 7.20 6.40 -11.89
N TRP A 214 7.77 5.19 -11.84
CA TRP A 214 7.48 4.11 -12.79
C TRP A 214 5.99 3.90 -13.07
N PHE A 215 5.13 4.05 -12.07
CA PHE A 215 3.68 3.85 -12.17
C PHE A 215 2.86 5.14 -11.97
N GLY A 216 3.39 6.27 -12.41
CA GLY A 216 2.72 7.57 -12.35
C GLY A 216 3.25 8.46 -11.23
N HIS A 217 2.50 9.51 -10.89
CA HIS A 217 2.93 10.53 -9.93
C HIS A 217 3.18 9.92 -8.54
N ASP A 218 4.29 10.29 -7.90
CA ASP A 218 4.59 9.95 -6.50
C ASP A 218 3.41 10.34 -5.59
N PRO A 219 2.73 9.38 -4.92
CA PRO A 219 1.59 9.72 -4.08
C PRO A 219 1.98 10.53 -2.82
N SER A 220 3.27 10.55 -2.47
CA SER A 220 3.85 11.39 -1.40
C SER A 220 4.24 12.78 -1.89
N ASP A 221 4.01 13.12 -3.16
CA ASP A 221 4.20 14.47 -3.67
C ASP A 221 2.95 15.34 -3.40
N PRO A 222 3.10 16.61 -2.96
CA PRO A 222 1.95 17.48 -2.74
C PRO A 222 1.04 17.68 -3.97
N GLY A 223 1.61 17.63 -5.18
CA GLY A 223 0.88 17.79 -6.44
C GLY A 223 -0.06 16.62 -6.76
N PHE A 224 0.12 15.46 -6.12
CA PHE A 224 -0.76 14.30 -6.29
C PHE A 224 -2.16 14.52 -5.69
N GLY A 225 -2.30 15.44 -4.73
CA GLY A 225 -3.58 15.74 -4.07
C GLY A 225 -3.94 14.79 -2.91
N GLY A 226 -3.04 13.90 -2.50
CA GLY A 226 -3.16 13.08 -1.29
C GLY A 226 -2.68 13.79 -0.01
N ARG A 227 -2.95 13.20 1.16
CA ARG A 227 -2.40 13.64 2.45
C ARG A 227 -1.11 12.89 2.76
N ARG A 228 -0.18 13.55 3.43
CA ARG A 228 1.11 12.96 3.80
C ARG A 228 1.22 12.74 5.29
N PHE A 229 1.90 11.69 5.69
CA PHE A 229 2.28 11.44 7.08
C PHE A 229 3.79 11.15 7.18
N PRO A 230 4.44 11.46 8.31
CA PRO A 230 5.90 11.42 8.41
C PRO A 230 6.45 9.98 8.42
N SER A 231 7.64 9.81 7.84
CA SER A 231 8.50 8.63 8.00
C SER A 231 9.92 9.07 8.35
N GLY A 232 10.61 8.29 9.18
CA GLY A 232 12.04 8.45 9.44
C GLY A 232 12.91 7.85 8.33
N ARG A 233 14.23 7.91 8.51
CA ARG A 233 15.22 7.25 7.64
C ARG A 233 15.37 5.77 8.01
N TYR A 234 14.45 4.95 7.51
CA TYR A 234 14.36 3.52 7.80
C TYR A 234 14.36 2.67 6.52
N GLY A 235 14.72 3.27 5.38
CA GLY A 235 14.71 2.62 4.08
C GLY A 235 13.34 2.10 3.65
N HIS A 236 13.34 1.19 2.68
CA HIS A 236 12.12 0.72 2.01
C HIS A 236 11.26 -0.25 2.85
N ALA A 237 11.85 -0.97 3.79
CA ALA A 237 11.17 -2.00 4.57
C ALA A 237 10.83 -1.57 6.02
N GLY A 238 11.43 -0.49 6.51
CA GLY A 238 11.36 -0.11 7.93
C GLY A 238 10.20 0.82 8.30
N TYR A 239 9.15 0.92 7.48
CA TYR A 239 7.94 1.71 7.82
C TYR A 239 7.23 1.21 9.08
N TRP A 240 7.37 -0.08 9.40
CA TRP A 240 6.76 -0.72 10.56
C TRP A 240 7.67 -0.78 11.78
N ASP A 241 8.88 -0.21 11.71
CA ASP A 241 9.79 -0.23 12.84
C ASP A 241 9.22 0.60 14.00
N PRO A 242 9.31 0.14 15.27
CA PRO A 242 8.69 0.83 16.40
C PRO A 242 9.11 2.29 16.61
N GLY A 243 10.32 2.66 16.15
CA GLY A 243 10.83 4.03 16.20
C GLY A 243 10.45 4.90 14.99
N ASN A 244 9.89 4.31 13.94
CA ASN A 244 9.51 5.04 12.74
C ASN A 244 8.14 5.73 12.94
N PRO A 245 8.03 7.06 12.78
CA PRO A 245 6.75 7.76 12.88
C PRO A 245 5.69 7.28 11.85
N ALA A 246 6.11 6.58 10.79
CA ALA A 246 5.19 5.98 9.83
C ALA A 246 4.25 4.97 10.49
N LEU A 247 4.73 4.14 11.43
CA LEU A 247 3.91 3.16 12.13
C LEU A 247 2.75 3.81 12.88
N ASP A 248 3.04 4.92 13.55
CA ASP A 248 2.07 5.71 14.28
C ASP A 248 1.07 6.41 13.35
N GLY A 249 1.55 6.90 12.19
CA GLY A 249 0.71 7.45 11.13
C GLY A 249 -0.27 6.43 10.57
N MET A 250 0.21 5.24 10.19
CA MET A 250 -0.62 4.15 9.68
C MET A 250 -1.71 3.76 10.68
N ALA A 251 -1.36 3.58 11.96
CA ALA A 251 -2.33 3.22 13.00
C ALA A 251 -3.38 4.32 13.25
N ARG A 252 -2.98 5.60 13.28
CA ARG A 252 -3.96 6.70 13.41
C ARG A 252 -4.91 6.76 12.22
N ILE A 253 -4.38 6.57 11.00
CA ILE A 253 -5.22 6.53 9.81
C ILE A 253 -6.21 5.37 9.92
N VAL A 254 -5.79 4.16 10.30
CA VAL A 254 -6.70 3.00 10.50
C VAL A 254 -7.83 3.33 11.49
N LEU A 255 -7.49 3.95 12.61
CA LEU A 255 -8.44 4.40 13.65
C LEU A 255 -9.27 5.64 13.26
N GLY A 256 -9.01 6.26 12.09
CA GLY A 256 -9.71 7.46 11.64
C GLY A 256 -9.40 8.73 12.43
N ARG A 257 -8.17 8.89 12.92
CA ARG A 257 -7.73 9.99 13.81
C ARG A 257 -6.62 10.85 13.21
#